data_AF-A0A4V1QTS0-F1
#
_entry.id   AF-A0A4V1QTS0-F1
#
_cell.length_a   1.000
_cell.length_b   1.000
_cell.length_c   1.000
_cell.angle_alpha   90.00
_cell.angle_beta   90.00
_cell.angle_gamma   90.00
#
_symmetry.space_group_name_H-M   'P 1'
#
loop_
_entity.id
_entity.type
_entity.pdbx_description
1 polymer ?
#
loop_
_entity_poly.entity_id
_entity_poly.type
_entity_poly.pdbx_seq_one_letter_code
_entity_poly.pdbx_strand_id
1 'polypeptide(L)'
;MGDQLARYGMRGVCVVWFGGEPLLQPQFFDIMAAVHARGMIVFEINTNGRFLTAQVLARIASFGFKPEMKIPFDGLGFHDWMRGCEGAEQDALCAIKLCVDAGFPTRVQMNINRKNRDSILPSLALLDDMGVGRVRVIPTTPSTRWE
;
A
#
# COMPACT_ATOMS: atom_id res chain seq x y z
N MET A 1 -4.17 -22.63 3.22
CA MET A 1 -4.81 -21.74 2.21
C MET A 1 -3.99 -21.68 0.91
N GLY A 2 -2.68 -21.42 0.94
CA GLY A 2 -1.83 -21.43 -0.27
C GLY A 2 -1.85 -22.72 -1.08
N ASP A 3 -1.81 -23.88 -0.42
CA ASP A 3 -1.86 -25.20 -1.10
C ASP A 3 -3.20 -25.51 -1.80
N GLN A 4 -4.28 -24.84 -1.40
CA GLN A 4 -5.58 -24.99 -2.07
C GLN A 4 -5.67 -24.14 -3.34
N LEU A 5 -5.05 -22.96 -3.37
CA LEU A 5 -5.12 -22.03 -4.51
C LEU A 5 -4.27 -22.48 -5.69
N ALA A 6 -3.08 -23.04 -5.43
CA ALA A 6 -2.20 -23.59 -6.47
C ALA A 6 -2.86 -24.74 -7.26
N ARG A 7 -3.71 -25.55 -6.60
CA ARG A 7 -4.47 -26.65 -7.23
C ARG A 7 -5.49 -26.19 -8.28
N TYR A 8 -5.97 -24.94 -8.20
CA TYR A 8 -6.93 -24.39 -9.16
C TYR A 8 -6.27 -23.60 -10.30
N GLY A 9 -4.94 -23.71 -10.48
CA GLY A 9 -4.22 -23.00 -11.54
C GLY A 9 -4.02 -21.50 -11.29
N MET A 10 -4.31 -21.01 -10.08
CA MET A 10 -4.06 -19.62 -9.72
C MET A 10 -2.56 -19.40 -9.50
N ARG A 11 -1.96 -18.56 -10.34
CA ARG A 11 -0.51 -18.27 -10.35
C ARG A 11 -0.09 -17.06 -9.53
N GLY A 12 -1.02 -16.40 -8.85
CA GLY A 12 -0.61 -15.46 -7.82
C GLY A 12 -1.70 -15.11 -6.83
N VAL A 13 -1.23 -14.53 -5.75
CA VAL A 13 -1.98 -14.31 -4.52
C VAL A 13 -1.99 -12.81 -4.26
N CYS A 14 -3.16 -12.25 -4.00
CA CYS A 14 -3.24 -10.94 -3.39
C CYS A 14 -3.05 -11.13 -1.88
N VAL A 15 -1.97 -10.60 -1.32
CA VAL A 15 -1.75 -10.67 0.13
C VAL A 15 -2.36 -9.40 0.74
N VAL A 16 -3.63 -9.51 1.08
CA VAL A 16 -4.36 -8.47 1.82
C VAL A 16 -4.35 -8.86 3.29
N TRP A 17 -3.62 -8.13 4.13
CA TRP A 17 -3.83 -8.22 5.58
C TRP A 17 -4.95 -7.28 5.98
N PHE A 18 -6.10 -7.86 6.32
CA PHE A 18 -7.33 -7.13 6.63
C PHE A 18 -7.32 -6.38 7.98
N GLY A 19 -6.27 -6.50 8.80
CA GLY A 19 -6.30 -6.05 10.20
C GLY A 19 -5.09 -5.28 10.71
N GLY A 20 -4.10 -4.93 9.88
CA GLY A 20 -2.91 -4.21 10.36
C GLY A 20 -1.82 -4.02 9.30
N GLU A 21 -0.66 -3.56 9.75
CA GLU A 21 0.50 -3.28 8.90
C GLU A 21 1.28 -4.55 8.56
N PRO A 22 1.43 -4.92 7.27
CA PRO A 22 2.09 -6.18 6.90
C PRO A 22 3.50 -6.35 7.42
N LEU A 23 4.25 -5.26 7.50
CA LEU A 23 5.65 -5.29 7.89
C LEU A 23 5.84 -5.57 9.39
N LEU A 24 4.79 -5.47 10.21
CA LEU A 24 4.82 -5.84 11.62
C LEU A 24 4.60 -7.33 11.87
N GLN A 25 4.19 -8.07 10.85
CA GLN A 25 3.89 -9.47 11.00
C GLN A 25 5.18 -10.29 10.93
N PRO A 26 5.54 -11.04 11.99
CA PRO A 26 6.83 -11.72 12.09
C PRO A 26 7.12 -12.66 10.91
N GLN A 27 6.07 -13.26 10.35
CA GLN A 27 6.16 -14.27 9.29
C GLN A 27 6.03 -13.68 7.88
N PHE A 28 6.05 -12.35 7.72
CA PHE A 28 5.83 -11.71 6.41
C PHE A 28 6.77 -12.26 5.33
N PHE A 29 8.08 -12.31 5.61
CA PHE A 29 9.05 -12.82 4.65
C PHE A 29 8.99 -14.35 4.46
N ASP A 30 8.56 -15.09 5.48
CA ASP A 30 8.37 -16.53 5.37
C ASP A 30 7.18 -16.86 4.45
N ILE A 31 6.11 -16.08 4.53
CA ILE A 31 4.97 -16.16 3.63
C ILE A 31 5.40 -15.82 2.19
N MET A 32 6.18 -14.76 2.00
CA MET A 32 6.71 -14.38 0.69
C MET A 32 7.59 -15.49 0.09
N ALA A 33 8.46 -16.10 0.90
CA ALA A 33 9.29 -17.24 0.50
C ALA A 33 8.44 -18.46 0.14
N ALA A 34 7.41 -18.77 0.94
CA ALA A 34 6.51 -19.89 0.70
C ALA A 34 5.67 -19.73 -0.57
N VAL A 35 5.27 -18.49 -0.91
CA VAL A 35 4.58 -18.14 -2.16
C VAL A 35 5.54 -18.30 -3.34
N HIS A 36 6.74 -17.74 -3.25
CA HIS A 36 7.77 -17.85 -4.28
C HIS A 36 8.14 -19.32 -4.57
N ALA A 37 8.36 -20.13 -3.53
CA ALA A 37 8.70 -21.55 -3.66
C ALA A 37 7.62 -22.39 -4.37
N ARG A 38 6.37 -21.89 -4.43
CA ARG A 38 5.25 -22.54 -5.13
C ARG A 38 5.09 -22.03 -6.56
N GLY A 39 6.01 -21.21 -7.07
CA GLY A 39 5.89 -20.57 -8.39
C GLY A 39 4.76 -19.55 -8.46
N MET A 40 4.30 -19.07 -7.31
CA MET A 40 3.26 -18.05 -7.20
C MET A 40 3.92 -16.68 -6.98
N ILE A 41 3.21 -15.61 -7.34
CA ILE A 41 3.66 -14.24 -7.10
C ILE A 41 2.69 -13.49 -6.20
N VAL A 42 3.21 -12.52 -5.44
CA VAL A 42 2.38 -11.55 -4.73
C VAL A 42 2.15 -10.35 -5.65
N PHE A 43 0.89 -10.04 -5.93
CA PHE A 43 0.52 -8.98 -6.88
C PHE A 43 0.35 -7.61 -6.24
N GLU A 44 -0.09 -7.54 -4.98
CA GLU A 44 -0.36 -6.28 -4.27
C GLU A 44 0.03 -6.42 -2.80
N ILE A 45 0.61 -5.36 -2.23
CA ILE A 45 0.85 -5.20 -0.79
C ILE A 45 0.17 -3.90 -0.34
N ASN A 46 -0.69 -3.99 0.67
CA ASN A 46 -1.34 -2.84 1.29
C ASN A 46 -0.59 -2.44 2.57
N THR A 47 0.04 -1.27 2.60
CA THR A 47 0.88 -0.82 3.74
C THR A 47 0.64 0.66 4.03
N ASN A 48 0.68 1.04 5.29
CA ASN A 48 0.67 2.44 5.72
C ASN A 48 2.01 3.15 5.48
N GLY A 49 3.05 2.40 5.08
CA GLY A 49 4.34 2.93 4.68
C GLY A 49 5.32 3.21 5.81
N ARG A 50 4.89 3.23 7.08
CA ARG A 50 5.74 3.66 8.21
C ARG A 50 6.98 2.79 8.45
N PHE A 51 6.91 1.51 8.10
CA PHE A 51 8.02 0.56 8.25
C PHE A 51 8.69 0.20 6.93
N LEU A 52 8.31 0.86 5.83
CA LEU A 52 8.98 0.66 4.56
C LEU A 52 10.35 1.32 4.60
N THR A 53 11.36 0.54 4.26
CA THR A 53 12.72 1.03 4.05
C THR A 53 13.25 0.50 2.72
N ALA A 54 14.33 1.10 2.22
CA ALA A 54 15.03 0.61 1.05
C ALA A 54 15.47 -0.86 1.22
N GLN A 55 15.88 -1.29 2.42
CA GLN A 55 16.24 -2.69 2.68
C GLN A 55 15.03 -3.63 2.59
N VAL A 56 13.87 -3.21 3.12
CA VAL A 56 12.63 -3.99 3.02
C VAL A 56 12.22 -4.15 1.56
N LEU A 57 12.24 -3.07 0.77
CA LEU A 57 11.92 -3.11 -0.66
C LEU A 57 12.93 -3.98 -1.43
N ALA A 58 14.22 -3.86 -1.16
CA ALA A 58 15.24 -4.72 -1.78
C ALA A 58 15.00 -6.20 -1.44
N ARG A 59 14.64 -6.51 -0.19
CA ARG A 59 14.33 -7.87 0.23
C ARG A 59 13.07 -8.39 -0.46
N ILE A 60 12.03 -7.58 -0.62
CA ILE A 60 10.84 -7.96 -1.41
C ILE A 60 11.23 -8.24 -2.88
N ALA A 61 12.01 -7.36 -3.50
CA ALA A 61 12.43 -7.52 -4.89
C ALA A 61 13.31 -8.77 -5.12
N SER A 62 14.04 -9.23 -4.11
CA SER A 62 14.88 -10.44 -4.19
C SER A 62 14.10 -11.74 -4.45
N PHE A 63 12.78 -11.74 -4.21
CA PHE A 63 11.91 -12.87 -4.57
C PHE A 63 11.55 -12.90 -6.07
N GLY A 64 12.13 -12.02 -6.89
CA GLY A 64 11.98 -12.03 -8.35
C GLY A 64 10.69 -11.40 -8.86
N PHE A 65 9.94 -10.70 -8.01
CA PHE A 65 8.75 -9.94 -8.40
C PHE A 65 8.67 -8.62 -7.64
N LYS A 66 7.97 -7.64 -8.23
CA LYS A 66 7.66 -6.35 -7.60
C LYS A 66 6.14 -6.21 -7.48
N PRO A 67 5.55 -6.48 -6.30
CA PRO A 67 4.13 -6.28 -6.08
C PRO A 67 3.76 -4.80 -6.25
N GLU A 68 2.50 -4.54 -6.60
CA GLU A 68 1.96 -3.19 -6.54
C GLU A 68 1.84 -2.75 -5.07
N MET A 69 2.50 -1.64 -4.74
CA MET A 69 2.51 -1.05 -3.41
C MET A 69 1.32 -0.11 -3.28
N LYS A 70 0.33 -0.53 -2.50
CA LYS A 70 -0.87 0.26 -2.25
C LYS A 70 -0.74 1.01 -0.92
N ILE A 71 -0.58 2.33 -1.02
CA ILE A 71 -0.33 3.22 0.11
C ILE A 71 -1.54 4.16 0.28
N PRO A 72 -2.11 4.26 1.49
CA PRO A 72 -3.16 5.23 1.77
C PRO A 72 -2.58 6.66 1.82
N PHE A 73 -3.26 7.60 1.19
CA PHE A 73 -2.98 9.04 1.30
C PHE A 73 -4.29 9.79 1.13
N ASP A 74 -4.79 10.43 2.19
CA ASP A 74 -6.17 10.92 2.27
C ASP A 74 -6.30 12.41 1.93
N GLY A 75 -5.28 12.97 1.30
CA GLY A 75 -5.26 14.34 0.81
C GLY A 75 -4.24 15.21 1.56
N LEU A 76 -3.60 16.10 0.81
CA LEU A 76 -2.58 17.04 1.30
C LEU A 76 -3.15 17.95 2.40
N GLY A 77 -2.51 17.97 3.56
CA GLY A 77 -2.95 18.68 4.76
C GLY A 77 -4.11 18.02 5.52
N PHE A 78 -4.59 16.86 5.07
CA PHE A 78 -5.72 16.16 5.68
C PHE A 78 -5.38 14.74 6.14
N HIS A 79 -4.23 14.18 5.73
CA HIS A 79 -3.94 12.78 6.02
C HIS A 79 -3.72 12.53 7.52
N ASP A 80 -2.99 13.39 8.22
CA ASP A 80 -2.80 13.29 9.67
C ASP A 80 -4.12 13.29 10.43
N TRP A 81 -5.03 14.21 10.07
CA TRP A 81 -6.36 14.29 10.66
C TRP A 81 -7.19 13.04 10.39
N MET A 82 -7.15 12.52 9.16
CA MET A 82 -7.86 11.31 8.75
C MET A 82 -7.33 10.05 9.44
N ARG A 83 -6.03 10.02 9.76
CA ARG A 83 -5.36 8.88 10.40
C ARG A 83 -5.28 9.00 11.91
N GLY A 84 -5.58 10.17 12.48
CA GLY A 84 -5.46 10.45 13.91
C GLY A 84 -4.01 10.34 14.40
N CYS A 85 -3.03 10.57 13.53
CA CYS A 85 -1.61 10.41 13.83
C CYS A 85 -0.82 11.55 13.20
N GLU A 86 -0.13 12.32 14.03
CA GLU A 86 0.78 13.38 13.58
C GLU A 86 1.97 12.78 12.81
N GLY A 87 2.32 13.40 11.69
CA GLY A 87 3.40 12.97 10.80
C GLY A 87 3.04 11.83 9.86
N ALA A 88 1.81 11.30 9.90
CA ALA A 88 1.39 10.22 9.01
C ALA A 88 1.47 10.64 7.53
N GLU A 89 1.21 11.91 7.23
CA GLU A 89 1.26 12.46 5.87
C GLU A 89 2.67 12.37 5.32
N GLN A 90 3.64 12.80 6.12
CA GLN A 90 5.05 12.74 5.76
C GLN A 90 5.55 11.30 5.65
N ASP A 91 5.11 10.41 6.56
CA ASP A 91 5.42 8.99 6.50
C ASP A 91 4.89 8.37 5.18
N ALA A 92 3.65 8.67 4.80
CA ALA A 92 3.04 8.18 3.57
C ALA A 92 3.76 8.71 2.32
N LEU A 93 4.09 10.00 2.26
CA LEU A 93 4.83 10.59 1.14
C LEU A 93 6.24 10.01 1.01
N CYS A 94 6.93 9.81 2.14
CA CYS A 94 8.24 9.16 2.17
C CYS A 94 8.15 7.73 1.63
N ALA A 95 7.16 6.96 2.07
CA ALA A 95 6.94 5.60 1.61
C ALA A 95 6.62 5.53 0.11
N ILE A 96 5.77 6.43 -0.40
CA ILE A 96 5.47 6.54 -1.84
C ILE A 96 6.76 6.80 -2.62
N LYS A 97 7.57 7.76 -2.18
CA LYS A 97 8.83 8.11 -2.83
C LYS A 97 9.80 6.92 -2.85
N LEU A 98 9.95 6.22 -1.73
CA LEU A 98 10.78 5.02 -1.63
C LEU A 98 10.32 3.92 -2.60
N CYS A 99 9.01 3.67 -2.71
CA CYS A 99 8.48 2.67 -3.63
C CYS A 99 8.71 3.05 -5.09
N VAL A 100 8.46 4.30 -5.48
CA VAL A 100 8.70 4.79 -6.84
C VAL A 100 10.18 4.71 -7.19
N ASP A 101 11.07 5.17 -6.31
CA ASP A 101 12.52 5.15 -6.54
C ASP A 101 13.09 3.73 -6.62
N ALA A 102 12.54 2.79 -5.85
CA ALA A 102 12.87 1.38 -5.96
C ALA A 102 12.24 0.69 -7.19
N GLY A 103 11.46 1.43 -7.99
CA GLY A 103 10.80 0.96 -9.22
C GLY A 103 9.69 -0.04 -8.96
N PHE A 104 8.98 0.08 -7.83
CA PHE A 104 7.77 -0.68 -7.55
C PHE A 104 6.56 0.02 -8.16
N PRO A 105 5.63 -0.71 -8.81
CA PRO A 105 4.35 -0.14 -9.20
C PRO A 105 3.66 0.42 -7.95
N THR A 106 3.38 1.71 -7.92
CA THR A 106 2.85 2.37 -6.73
C THR A 106 1.43 2.86 -7.00
N ARG A 107 0.50 2.48 -6.12
CA ARG A 107 -0.90 2.89 -6.16
C ARG A 107 -1.23 3.65 -4.88
N VAL A 108 -1.78 4.85 -5.04
CA VAL A 108 -2.31 5.60 -3.92
C VAL A 108 -3.81 5.41 -3.79
N GLN A 109 -4.28 5.15 -2.57
CA GLN A 109 -5.69 5.10 -2.24
C GLN A 109 -6.07 6.29 -1.38
N MET A 110 -6.97 7.13 -1.90
CA MET A 110 -7.42 8.36 -1.25
C MET A 110 -8.87 8.23 -0.82
N ASN A 111 -9.14 8.34 0.49
CA ASN A 111 -10.50 8.42 1.00
C ASN A 111 -10.93 9.88 1.11
N ILE A 112 -12.01 10.22 0.43
CA ILE A 112 -12.52 11.59 0.35
C ILE A 112 -13.86 11.72 1.04
N ASN A 113 -13.97 12.73 1.89
CA ASN A 113 -15.17 13.21 2.54
C ASN A 113 -15.38 14.70 2.22
N ARG A 114 -16.44 15.29 2.79
CA ARG A 114 -16.79 16.71 2.54
C ARG A 114 -15.71 17.70 2.96
N LYS A 115 -14.86 17.36 3.94
CA LYS A 115 -13.84 18.25 4.50
C LYS A 115 -12.56 18.28 3.67
N ASN A 116 -12.16 17.14 3.09
CA ASN A 116 -10.90 17.03 2.33
C ASN A 116 -11.08 16.98 0.80
N ARG A 117 -12.31 17.09 0.27
CA ARG A 117 -12.56 17.04 -1.19
C ARG A 117 -11.73 18.05 -2.00
N ASP A 118 -11.49 19.23 -1.45
CA ASP A 118 -10.77 20.30 -2.16
C ASP A 118 -9.26 20.00 -2.24
N SER A 119 -8.77 19.03 -1.45
CA SER A 119 -7.39 18.53 -1.52
C SER A 119 -7.16 17.53 -2.67
N ILE A 120 -8.20 17.07 -3.38
CA ILE A 120 -8.07 16.07 -4.45
C ILE A 120 -7.08 16.55 -5.51
N LEU A 121 -7.32 17.73 -6.09
CA LEU A 121 -6.50 18.23 -7.21
C LEU A 121 -5.05 18.53 -6.78
N PRO A 122 -4.79 19.25 -5.66
CA PRO A 122 -3.44 19.43 -5.16
C PRO A 122 -2.70 18.11 -4.88
N SER A 123 -3.41 17.13 -4.31
CA SER A 123 -2.84 15.80 -4.04
C SER A 123 -2.50 15.06 -5.33
N LEU A 124 -3.38 15.09 -6.34
CA LEU A 124 -3.11 14.45 -7.61
C LEU A 124 -1.89 15.06 -8.31
N ALA A 125 -1.74 16.39 -8.31
CA ALA A 125 -0.58 17.05 -8.87
C ALA A 125 0.72 16.64 -8.16
N LEU A 126 0.73 16.64 -6.82
CA LEU A 126 1.87 16.18 -6.04
C LEU A 126 2.23 14.71 -6.33
N LEU A 127 1.24 13.83 -6.40
CA LEU A 127 1.46 12.41 -6.66
C LEU A 127 1.96 12.14 -8.09
N ASP A 128 1.50 12.93 -9.07
CA ASP A 128 1.98 12.90 -10.45
C ASP A 128 3.46 13.31 -10.53
N ASP A 129 3.83 14.43 -9.88
CA ASP A 129 5.22 14.88 -9.77
C ASP A 129 6.13 13.85 -9.09
N MET A 130 5.58 13.07 -8.14
CA MET A 130 6.28 11.98 -7.46
C MET A 130 6.41 10.71 -8.32
N GLY A 131 5.76 10.63 -9.48
CA GLY A 131 5.81 9.46 -10.37
C GLY A 131 4.84 8.33 -10.00
N VAL A 132 3.76 8.63 -9.30
CA VAL A 132 2.74 7.62 -8.93
C VAL A 132 1.94 7.20 -10.15
N GLY A 133 2.02 5.91 -10.51
CA GLY A 133 1.36 5.39 -11.71
C GLY A 133 -0.16 5.21 -11.61
N ARG A 134 -0.74 5.19 -10.40
CA ARG A 134 -2.20 5.03 -10.21
C ARG A 134 -2.69 5.67 -8.93
N VAL A 135 -3.77 6.43 -9.03
CA VAL A 135 -4.51 6.94 -7.86
C VAL A 135 -5.95 6.44 -7.92
N ARG A 136 -6.46 5.91 -6.81
CA ARG A 136 -7.86 5.54 -6.63
C ARG A 136 -8.51 6.43 -5.59
N VAL A 137 -9.47 7.23 -6.03
CA VAL A 137 -10.29 8.08 -5.15
C VAL A 137 -11.55 7.31 -4.75
N ILE A 138 -11.85 7.28 -3.46
CA ILE A 138 -13.01 6.58 -2.91
C ILE A 138 -13.77 7.54 -2.00
N PRO A 139 -15.08 7.75 -2.24
CA PRO A 139 -15.90 8.50 -1.30
C PRO A 139 -16.03 7.72 0.01
N THR A 140 -15.85 8.39 1.15
CA THR A 140 -16.03 7.77 2.46
C THR A 140 -17.48 7.29 2.61
N THR A 141 -17.67 5.99 2.73
CA THR A 141 -18.98 5.41 3.05
C THR A 141 -19.26 5.58 4.54
N PRO A 142 -20.42 6.12 4.95
CA PRO A 142 -20.81 6.14 6.35
C PRO A 142 -20.83 4.72 6.92
N SER A 143 -20.15 4.50 8.03
CA SER A 143 -20.26 3.29 8.83
C SER A 143 -20.67 3.67 10.25
N THR A 144 -21.25 2.75 11.02
CA THR A 144 -21.76 3.03 12.38
C THR A 144 -20.66 3.27 13.43
N ARG A 145 -19.43 3.59 13.03
CA ARG A 145 -18.25 3.75 13.90
C ARG A 145 -17.70 5.19 13.97
N TRP A 146 -18.48 6.17 13.55
CA TRP A 146 -18.08 7.60 13.55
C TRP A 146 -18.82 8.43 14.61
N GLU A 147 -19.12 7.83 15.77
CA GLU A 147 -19.53 8.60 16.96
C GLU A 147 -18.32 9.23 17.66
#